data_AF-A0A972DRA4-F1
#
_entry.id   AF-A0A972DRA4-F1
#
_cell.length_a   1.000
_cell.length_b   1.000
_cell.length_c   1.000
_cell.angle_alpha   90.00
_cell.angle_beta   90.00
_cell.angle_gamma   90.00
#
_symmetry.space_group_name_H-M   'P 1'
#
loop_
_entity.id
_entity.type
_entity.pdbx_description
1 polymer ?
#
loop_
_entity_poly.entity_id
_entity_poly.type
_entity_poly.pdbx_seq_one_letter_code
_entity_poly.pdbx_strand_id
1 'polypeptide(L)' 'MKYAYYPGCSMEVNAAAYDMSMREVAKVLDLEFAEIDDWNCCGATEYFSQDELTACSVVARNL' A
#
# COMPACT_ATOMS: atom_id res chain seq x y z
N MET A 1 -15.56 8.86 -5.75
CA MET A 1 -15.69 7.50 -5.13
C MET A 1 -14.57 7.31 -4.12
N LYS A 2 -14.83 6.69 -2.96
CA LYS A 2 -13.85 6.57 -1.86
C LYS A 2 -13.22 5.18 -1.80
N TYR A 3 -11.90 5.12 -1.68
CA TYR A 3 -11.10 3.90 -1.62
C TYR A 3 -10.17 3.90 -0.41
N ALA A 4 -9.94 2.70 0.16
CA ALA A 4 -8.83 2.48 1.09
C ALA A 4 -7.51 2.57 0.32
N TYR A 5 -6.52 3.23 0.93
CA TYR A 5 -5.23 3.49 0.32
C TYR A 5 -4.10 2.88 1.13
N TYR A 6 -3.29 2.06 0.46
CA TYR A 6 -2.10 1.43 0.99
C TYR A 6 -0.89 1.91 0.17
N PRO A 7 -0.09 2.87 0.67
CA PRO A 7 1.08 3.37 -0.05
C PRO A 7 2.22 2.35 -0.07
N GLY A 8 2.32 1.52 0.97
CA GLY A 8 3.41 0.58 1.17
C GLY A 8 4.76 1.26 1.44
N CYS A 9 5.74 0.49 1.90
CA CYS A 9 7.04 1.01 2.33
C CYS A 9 7.84 1.69 1.21
N SER A 10 7.66 1.26 -0.04
CA SER A 10 8.37 1.85 -1.18
C SER A 10 7.97 3.30 -1.42
N MET A 11 6.65 3.60 -1.42
CA MET A 11 6.16 4.96 -1.69
C MET A 11 6.44 5.91 -0.52
N GLU A 12 6.58 5.41 0.70
CA GLU A 12 7.01 6.23 1.85
C GLU A 12 8.47 6.68 1.76
N VAL A 13 9.36 5.87 1.16
CA VAL A 13 10.81 6.10 1.24
C VAL A 13 11.41 6.49 -0.11
N ASN A 14 11.35 5.60 -1.10
CA ASN A 14 12.12 5.74 -2.36
C ASN A 14 11.26 6.11 -3.57
N ALA A 15 9.94 6.00 -3.46
CA ALA A 15 8.98 6.13 -4.55
C ALA A 15 7.91 7.21 -4.27
N ALA A 16 8.21 8.20 -3.43
CA ALA A 16 7.28 9.27 -3.04
C ALA A 16 6.67 10.03 -4.25
N ALA A 17 7.41 10.15 -5.35
CA ALA A 17 6.89 10.75 -6.59
C ALA A 17 5.66 10.01 -7.16
N TYR A 18 5.56 8.69 -6.95
CA TYR A 18 4.39 7.91 -7.36
C TYR A 18 3.16 8.22 -6.50
N ASP A 19 3.30 8.33 -5.18
CA ASP A 19 2.21 8.77 -4.29
C ASP A 19 1.71 10.17 -4.69
N MET A 20 2.64 11.12 -4.87
CA MET A 20 2.30 12.49 -5.28
C MET A 20 1.54 12.52 -6.61
N SER A 21 2.09 11.88 -7.65
CA SER A 21 1.47 11.88 -8.98
C SER A 21 0.11 11.17 -8.99
N MET A 22 -0.03 10.07 -8.25
CA MET A 22 -1.28 9.33 -8.14
C MET A 22 -2.37 10.16 -7.44
N ARG A 23 -2.04 10.88 -6.37
CA ARG A 23 -2.96 11.80 -5.68
C ARG A 23 -3.42 12.95 -6.58
N GLU A 24 -2.55 13.49 -7.44
CA GLU A 24 -2.98 14.52 -8.40
C GLU A 24 -3.94 13.97 -9.46
N VAL A 25 -3.68 12.76 -9.99
CA VAL A 25 -4.60 12.08 -10.92
C VAL A 25 -5.94 11.77 -10.26
N ALA A 26 -5.93 11.36 -8.99
CA ALA A 26 -7.13 11.06 -8.22
C ALA A 26 -8.11 12.24 -8.17
N LYS A 27 -7.60 13.46 -7.98
CA LYS A 27 -8.41 14.69 -7.97
C LYS A 27 -9.11 14.92 -9.30
N VAL A 28 -8.42 14.70 -10.42
CA VAL A 28 -8.98 14.87 -11.77
C VAL A 28 -10.10 13.85 -12.04
N LEU A 29 -9.99 12.66 -11.46
CA LEU A 29 -10.96 11.56 -11.61
C LEU A 29 -12.06 11.55 -10.54
N ASP A 30 -12.12 12.54 -9.65
CA ASP A 30 -13.05 12.60 -8.52
C ASP A 30 -12.99 11.34 -7.61
N LEU A 31 -11.76 10.88 -7.36
CA LEU A 31 -11.43 9.77 -6.47
C LEU A 31 -10.92 10.30 -5.13
N GLU A 32 -11.38 9.69 -4.04
CA GLU A 32 -10.91 9.96 -2.68
C GLU A 32 -10.14 8.74 -2.16
N PHE A 33 -8.93 8.97 -1.64
CA PHE A 33 -8.09 7.95 -1.05
C PHE A 33 -7.95 8.20 0.45
N ALA A 34 -8.41 7.26 1.26
CA ALA A 34 -8.23 7.25 2.71
C ALA A 34 -7.18 6.22 3.06
N GLU A 35 -6.06 6.66 3.61
CA GLU A 35 -4.99 5.77 4.02
C GLU A 35 -5.48 4.81 5.12
N ILE A 36 -5.07 3.54 5.02
CA ILE A 36 -5.38 2.52 6.03
C ILE A 36 -4.62 2.87 7.31
N ASP A 37 -5.27 2.84 8.46
CA ASP A 37 -4.59 3.10 9.73
C ASP A 37 -3.75 1.89 10.15
N ASP A 38 -2.55 2.13 10.70
CA ASP A 38 -1.63 1.09 11.21
C ASP A 38 -1.32 -0.07 10.22
N TRP A 39 -1.25 0.22 8.91
CA TRP A 39 -0.81 -0.78 7.92
C TRP A 39 0.67 -1.19 8.15
N ASN A 40 1.04 -2.42 7.79
CA ASN A 40 2.42 -2.91 7.79
C ASN A 40 2.93 -3.26 6.38
N CYS A 41 4.24 -3.41 6.25
CA CYS A 41 4.85 -3.96 5.04
C CYS A 41 4.19 -5.28 4.63
N CYS A 42 3.75 -5.38 3.37
CA CYS A 42 3.12 -6.56 2.79
C CYS A 42 4.07 -7.78 2.65
N GLY A 43 5.34 -7.66 3.06
CA GLY A 43 6.33 -8.73 3.00
C GLY A 43 6.94 -8.96 1.62
N ALA A 44 6.45 -8.28 0.58
CA ALA A 44 6.93 -8.33 -0.82
C ALA A 44 7.44 -9.73 -1.23
N THR A 45 8.48 -9.85 -2.06
CA THR A 45 8.96 -11.16 -2.52
C THR A 45 9.69 -11.93 -1.42
N GLU A 46 10.26 -11.21 -0.45
CA GLU A 46 11.15 -11.74 0.58
C GLU A 46 10.45 -12.74 1.50
N TYR A 47 9.18 -12.52 1.85
CA TYR A 47 8.45 -13.44 2.73
C TYR A 47 7.92 -14.66 1.98
N PHE A 48 7.47 -14.48 0.72
CA PHE A 48 6.94 -15.60 -0.07
C PHE A 48 8.00 -16.65 -0.42
N SER A 49 9.29 -16.30 -0.49
CA SER A 49 10.36 -17.30 -0.71
C SER A 49 10.77 -18.05 0.55
N GLN A 50 10.33 -17.60 1.73
CA GLN A 50 10.81 -18.10 3.02
C GLN A 50 9.76 -18.92 3.75
N ASP A 51 8.55 -18.38 3.93
CA ASP A 51 7.46 -19.04 4.65
C ASP A 51 6.09 -18.51 4.19
N GLU A 52 5.28 -19.42 3.63
CA GLU A 52 3.96 -19.09 3.07
C GLU A 52 3.00 -18.57 4.13
N LEU A 53 2.98 -19.18 5.32
CA LEU A 53 2.06 -18.79 6.39
C LEU A 53 2.33 -17.35 6.85
N THR A 54 3.59 -17.01 7.08
CA THR A 54 3.99 -15.67 7.50
C THR A 54 3.70 -14.66 6.39
N ALA A 55 4.02 -14.99 5.13
CA ALA A 55 3.73 -14.13 3.98
C ALA A 55 2.23 -13.81 3.87
N CYS A 56 1.37 -14.82 3.95
CA CYS A 56 -0.07 -14.63 3.95
C CYS A 56 -0.55 -13.84 5.18
N SER A 57 0.05 -14.06 6.35
CA SER A 57 -0.35 -13.40 7.60
C SER A 57 -0.08 -11.89 7.58
N VAL A 58 1.10 -11.47 7.10
CA VAL A 58 1.45 -10.03 7.03
C VAL A 58 0.62 -9.29 5.98
N VAL A 59 0.22 -9.95 4.90
CA VAL A 59 -0.73 -9.38 3.92
C VAL A 59 -2.13 -9.29 4.53
N ALA A 60 -2.60 -10.35 5.19
CA ALA A 60 -3.93 -10.40 5.77
C ALA A 60 -4.16 -9.39 6.91
N ARG A 61 -3.12 -9.01 7.67
CA ARG A 61 -3.23 -7.96 8.70
C ARG A 61 -3.67 -6.60 8.13
N ASN A 62 -3.39 -6.32 6.85
CA ASN A 62 -3.71 -5.04 6.21
C ASN A 62 -5.14 -4.98 5.63
N LEU A 63 -5.90 -6.07 5.69
CA LEU A 63 -7.28 -6.18 5.18
C LEU A 63 -8.31 -5.95 6.28
#